data_AF-A0AAU2EIQ8-F1
#
_entry.id   AF-A0AAU2EIQ8-F1
#
_cell.length_a   1.000
_cell.length_b   1.000
_cell.length_c   1.000
_cell.angle_alpha   90.00
_cell.angle_beta   90.00
_cell.angle_gamma   90.00
#
_symmetry.space_group_name_H-M   'P 1'
#
loop_
_entity.id
_entity.type
_entity.pdbx_description
1 polymer ?
#
loop_
_entity_poly.entity_id
_entity_poly.type
_entity_poly.pdbx_seq_one_letter_code
_entity_poly.pdbx_strand_id
1 'polypeptide(L)'
;MTTLTQPVSRRPALSTPRLRVVLLCDIQDGAQQRFLEAYEQLRHQVASVPGHVSDQLCQSIEDPAQWLITSEWESARPFLAWVDSEAHREMVRPLHGCVRDTRSLRFSIMRETAGSETFDGPAPVTDGTVRHALTFTVKPGSERTVAGILAGYASPAARVDERTRLCRTSLFMRGNRVVRSVEVAGDLAAALRHVARQPEVRAVEEAINPYLEEARDLTDAESARSFFIRAALPAVHHVAAPGMPSAGVARHALSYPVRPGCGAAVAALLARQDRLATEDPASPLVASTVFQREDTVVRVVDLTAAPESVPGLALGVVGPRAAGVLSRLVDLGGHDLRVGAELGRFLDECRMSLVTDRRATDS
;
A
#
# COMPACT_ATOMS: atom_id res chain seq x y z
N MET A 1 30.20 -4.44 -42.15
CA MET A 1 28.86 -4.05 -41.68
C MET A 1 28.84 -4.25 -40.18
N THR A 2 29.05 -3.17 -39.42
CA THR A 2 29.03 -3.20 -37.96
C THR A 2 27.79 -2.44 -37.55
N THR A 3 26.73 -3.14 -37.19
CA THR A 3 25.51 -2.54 -36.63
C THR A 3 25.86 -2.01 -35.24
N LEU A 4 26.03 -0.68 -35.16
CA LEU A 4 26.08 0.06 -33.91
C LEU A 4 24.68 0.01 -33.29
N THR A 5 24.45 -0.93 -32.38
CA THR A 5 23.28 -0.94 -31.52
C THR A 5 23.32 0.33 -30.67
N GLN A 6 22.43 1.29 -30.95
CA GLN A 6 22.27 2.47 -30.10
C GLN A 6 21.91 2.01 -28.67
N PRO A 7 22.48 2.65 -27.63
CA PRO A 7 22.13 2.32 -26.26
C PRO A 7 20.67 2.68 -26.01
N VAL A 8 19.86 1.68 -25.67
CA VAL A 8 18.50 1.85 -25.16
C VAL A 8 18.57 2.70 -23.89
N SER A 9 17.90 3.86 -23.91
CA SER A 9 17.80 4.72 -22.73
C SER A 9 16.96 4.03 -21.67
N ARG A 10 17.60 3.64 -20.56
CA ARG A 10 16.97 2.94 -19.44
C ARG A 10 16.68 3.92 -18.31
N ARG A 11 15.40 4.19 -18.04
CA ARG A 11 15.01 5.07 -16.92
C ARG A 11 14.99 4.25 -15.62
N PRO A 12 15.74 4.62 -14.58
CA PRO A 12 15.93 3.77 -13.40
C PRO A 12 14.67 3.60 -12.54
N ALA A 13 14.52 2.39 -11.98
CA ALA A 13 13.40 1.87 -11.19
C ALA A 13 13.18 2.49 -9.79
N LEU A 14 13.68 3.70 -9.54
CA LEU A 14 13.55 4.40 -8.26
C LEU A 14 12.36 5.36 -8.20
N SER A 15 11.57 5.48 -9.28
CA SER A 15 10.31 6.22 -9.27
C SER A 15 9.18 5.35 -8.74
N THR A 16 8.24 5.96 -8.02
CA THR A 16 6.95 5.36 -7.68
C THR A 16 6.35 4.64 -8.90
N PRO A 17 5.76 3.44 -8.74
CA PRO A 17 5.22 2.70 -9.89
C PRO A 17 4.12 3.49 -10.59
N ARG A 18 4.28 3.69 -11.90
CA ARG A 18 3.22 4.20 -12.79
C ARG A 18 2.00 3.31 -12.68
N LEU A 19 0.82 3.94 -12.66
CA LEU A 19 -0.46 3.25 -12.56
C LEU A 19 -1.17 3.25 -13.91
N ARG A 20 -1.57 2.07 -14.37
CA ARG A 20 -2.51 1.87 -15.46
C ARG A 20 -3.90 1.58 -14.88
N VAL A 21 -4.88 2.37 -15.30
CA VAL A 21 -6.29 2.15 -15.04
C VAL A 21 -6.95 1.71 -16.34
N VAL A 22 -7.80 0.71 -16.26
CA VAL A 22 -8.56 0.15 -17.39
C VAL A 22 -10.02 0.20 -16.98
N LEU A 23 -10.79 1.05 -17.63
CA LEU A 23 -12.23 1.15 -17.44
C LEU A 23 -12.92 0.49 -18.64
N LEU A 24 -13.48 -0.67 -18.42
CA LEU A 24 -14.33 -1.37 -19.39
C LEU A 24 -15.75 -0.81 -19.27
N CYS A 25 -16.35 -0.47 -20.41
CA CYS A 25 -17.69 0.10 -20.50
C CYS A 25 -18.53 -0.71 -21.48
N ASP A 26 -19.70 -1.15 -21.06
CA ASP A 26 -20.76 -1.66 -21.95
C ASP A 26 -21.75 -0.52 -22.23
N ILE A 27 -21.78 0.00 -23.45
CA ILE A 27 -22.56 1.18 -23.83
C ILE A 27 -23.99 0.77 -24.19
N GLN A 28 -24.97 1.51 -23.67
CA GLN A 28 -26.38 1.28 -23.98
C GLN A 28 -26.67 1.49 -25.47
N ASP A 29 -27.61 0.73 -26.01
CA ASP A 29 -28.01 0.83 -27.41
C ASP A 29 -28.49 2.24 -27.75
N GLY A 30 -27.93 2.85 -28.80
CA GLY A 30 -28.24 4.21 -29.21
C GLY A 30 -27.64 5.31 -28.32
N ALA A 31 -26.81 4.98 -27.33
CA ALA A 31 -26.14 5.95 -26.47
C ALA A 31 -24.72 6.33 -26.93
N GLN A 32 -24.19 5.70 -27.97
CA GLN A 32 -22.79 5.84 -28.42
C GLN A 32 -22.41 7.30 -28.69
N GLN A 33 -23.27 8.05 -29.40
CA GLN A 33 -23.00 9.45 -29.72
C GLN A 33 -22.97 10.33 -28.46
N ARG A 34 -23.93 10.16 -27.54
CA ARG A 34 -23.95 10.87 -26.26
C ARG A 34 -22.73 10.54 -25.40
N PHE A 35 -22.31 9.27 -25.41
CA PHE A 35 -21.11 8.82 -24.72
C PHE A 35 -19.85 9.49 -25.27
N LEU A 36 -19.69 9.56 -26.60
CA LEU A 36 -18.57 10.25 -27.25
C LEU A 36 -18.55 11.75 -26.91
N GLU A 37 -19.69 12.42 -26.98
CA GLU A 37 -19.81 13.84 -26.65
C GLU A 37 -19.48 14.11 -25.17
N ALA A 38 -19.97 13.27 -24.27
CA ALA A 38 -19.62 13.33 -22.86
C ALA A 38 -18.12 13.09 -22.68
N TYR A 39 -17.55 12.04 -23.26
CA TYR A 39 -16.12 11.75 -23.13
C TYR A 39 -15.22 12.87 -23.67
N GLU A 40 -15.57 13.50 -24.79
CA GLU A 40 -14.80 14.60 -25.36
C GLU A 40 -14.72 15.80 -24.41
N GLN A 41 -15.76 16.06 -23.62
CA GLN A 41 -15.72 17.10 -22.58
C GLN A 41 -14.83 16.69 -21.40
N LEU A 42 -14.84 15.41 -21.05
CA LEU A 42 -14.16 14.89 -19.86
C LEU A 42 -12.66 14.73 -20.07
N ARG A 43 -12.23 14.24 -21.22
CA ARG A 43 -10.81 13.92 -21.49
C ARG A 43 -9.88 15.12 -21.27
N HIS A 44 -10.32 16.34 -21.57
CA HIS A 44 -9.50 17.55 -21.38
C HIS A 44 -9.43 17.94 -19.89
N GLN A 45 -10.49 17.69 -19.14
CA GLN A 45 -10.51 17.92 -17.70
C GLN A 45 -9.62 16.91 -16.97
N VAL A 46 -9.72 15.62 -17.32
CA VAL A 46 -8.87 14.56 -16.75
C VAL A 46 -7.39 14.81 -17.08
N ALA A 47 -7.07 15.23 -18.30
CA ALA A 47 -5.71 15.58 -18.71
C ALA A 47 -5.10 16.75 -17.91
N SER A 48 -5.93 17.58 -17.27
CA SER A 48 -5.46 18.68 -16.41
C SER A 48 -5.21 18.25 -14.96
N VAL A 49 -5.58 17.02 -14.58
CA VAL A 49 -5.41 16.52 -13.21
C VAL A 49 -3.92 16.25 -12.96
N PRO A 50 -3.32 16.82 -11.89
CA PRO A 50 -1.92 16.57 -11.57
C PRO A 50 -1.61 15.08 -11.44
N GLY A 51 -0.54 14.65 -12.12
CA GLY A 51 -0.09 13.26 -12.14
C GLY A 51 -0.78 12.37 -13.17
N HIS A 52 -1.75 12.88 -13.93
CA HIS A 52 -2.22 12.24 -15.16
C HIS A 52 -1.12 12.25 -16.23
N VAL A 53 -1.01 11.18 -17.01
CA VAL A 53 0.00 11.00 -18.06
C VAL A 53 -0.65 10.86 -19.43
N SER A 54 -1.66 9.99 -19.58
CA SER A 54 -2.36 9.81 -20.85
C SER A 54 -3.71 9.11 -20.69
N ASP A 55 -4.62 9.34 -21.63
CA ASP A 55 -5.85 8.56 -21.80
C ASP A 55 -6.00 8.08 -23.24
N GLN A 56 -6.61 6.90 -23.41
CA GLN A 56 -7.02 6.38 -24.71
C GLN A 56 -8.45 5.85 -24.60
N LEU A 57 -9.31 6.25 -25.53
CA LEU A 57 -10.63 5.65 -25.74
C LEU A 57 -10.54 4.67 -26.89
N CYS A 58 -11.03 3.46 -26.66
CA CYS A 58 -11.05 2.37 -27.62
C CYS A 58 -12.46 1.80 -27.71
N GLN A 59 -12.87 1.40 -28.91
CA GLN A 59 -14.06 0.59 -29.15
C GLN A 59 -13.60 -0.80 -29.56
N SER A 60 -14.29 -1.85 -29.09
CA SER A 60 -14.02 -3.21 -29.53
C SER A 60 -14.34 -3.37 -31.02
N ILE A 61 -13.48 -4.09 -31.74
CA ILE A 61 -13.69 -4.45 -33.15
C ILE A 61 -14.65 -5.64 -33.32
N GLU A 62 -14.94 -6.36 -32.22
CA GLU A 62 -15.77 -7.57 -32.21
C GLU A 62 -17.17 -7.30 -31.68
N ASP A 63 -17.32 -6.33 -30.78
CA ASP A 63 -18.59 -5.93 -30.17
C ASP A 63 -18.70 -4.39 -30.09
N PRO A 64 -19.48 -3.74 -30.96
CA PRO A 64 -19.61 -2.28 -30.98
C PRO A 64 -20.16 -1.65 -29.69
N ALA A 65 -20.81 -2.43 -28.82
CA ALA A 65 -21.28 -1.96 -27.51
C ALA A 65 -20.16 -1.94 -26.45
N GLN A 66 -19.06 -2.66 -26.67
CA GLN A 66 -17.94 -2.73 -25.72
C GLN A 66 -16.88 -1.68 -26.02
N TRP A 67 -16.58 -0.88 -24.99
CA TRP A 67 -15.60 0.20 -25.05
C TRP A 67 -14.61 0.07 -23.89
N LEU A 68 -13.43 0.62 -24.08
CA LEU A 68 -12.34 0.62 -23.13
C LEU A 68 -11.75 2.03 -23.03
N ILE A 69 -11.63 2.54 -21.80
CA ILE A 69 -10.78 3.70 -21.51
C ILE A 69 -9.55 3.19 -20.77
N THR A 70 -8.36 3.39 -21.35
CA THR A 70 -7.11 3.21 -20.61
C THR A 70 -6.62 4.56 -20.14
N SER A 71 -6.35 4.68 -18.85
CA SER A 71 -5.81 5.89 -18.24
C SER A 71 -4.48 5.58 -17.56
N GLU A 72 -3.54 6.48 -17.69
CA GLU A 72 -2.23 6.33 -17.12
C GLU A 72 -1.87 7.50 -16.22
N TRP A 73 -1.26 7.16 -15.08
CA TRP A 73 -0.88 8.08 -14.03
C TRP A 73 0.55 7.84 -13.57
N GLU A 74 1.23 8.90 -13.15
CA GLU A 74 2.60 8.84 -12.64
C GLU A 74 2.72 7.92 -11.42
N SER A 75 1.62 7.76 -10.67
CA SER A 75 1.49 6.82 -9.57
C SER A 75 0.02 6.61 -9.19
N ALA A 76 -0.25 5.66 -8.28
CA ALA A 76 -1.61 5.40 -7.82
C ALA A 76 -2.23 6.55 -7.00
N ARG A 77 -1.40 7.35 -6.33
CA ARG A 77 -1.86 8.40 -5.42
C ARG A 77 -2.69 9.50 -6.11
N PRO A 78 -2.21 10.20 -7.16
CA PRO A 78 -2.98 11.26 -7.80
C PRO A 78 -4.31 10.74 -8.35
N PHE A 79 -4.31 9.54 -8.93
CA PHE A 79 -5.53 8.88 -9.39
C PHE A 79 -6.53 8.64 -8.25
N LEU A 80 -6.09 8.03 -7.13
CA LEU A 80 -6.96 7.76 -5.99
C LEU A 80 -7.49 9.06 -5.36
N ALA A 81 -6.67 10.11 -5.25
CA ALA A 81 -7.13 11.40 -4.77
C ALA A 81 -8.18 12.03 -5.71
N TRP A 82 -7.99 11.90 -7.03
CA TRP A 82 -8.93 12.43 -8.01
C TRP A 82 -10.24 11.65 -8.06
N VAL A 83 -10.20 10.33 -8.23
CA VAL A 83 -11.40 9.47 -8.39
C VAL A 83 -12.36 9.56 -7.19
N ASP A 84 -11.86 10.02 -6.06
CA ASP A 84 -12.60 10.15 -4.82
C ASP A 84 -13.02 11.60 -4.50
N SER A 85 -12.64 12.55 -5.36
CA SER A 85 -13.06 13.95 -5.24
C SER A 85 -14.52 14.16 -5.68
N GLU A 86 -15.18 15.17 -5.10
CA GLU A 86 -16.47 15.67 -5.61
C GLU A 86 -16.37 16.11 -7.08
N ALA A 87 -15.23 16.71 -7.45
CA ALA A 87 -14.94 17.10 -8.82
C ALA A 87 -15.01 15.91 -9.79
N HIS A 88 -14.49 14.74 -9.42
CA HIS A 88 -14.64 13.53 -10.24
C HIS A 88 -16.10 13.08 -10.36
N ARG A 89 -16.86 13.09 -9.26
CA ARG A 89 -18.27 12.67 -9.25
C ARG A 89 -19.13 13.51 -10.19
N GLU A 90 -19.01 14.83 -10.11
CA GLU A 90 -19.72 15.74 -11.02
C GLU A 90 -19.22 15.59 -12.45
N MET A 91 -17.91 15.41 -12.63
CA MET A 91 -17.28 15.19 -13.92
C MET A 91 -17.85 13.94 -14.60
N VAL A 92 -17.87 12.77 -13.97
CA VAL A 92 -18.33 11.53 -14.63
C VAL A 92 -19.85 11.40 -14.78
N ARG A 93 -20.63 12.30 -14.15
CA ARG A 93 -22.10 12.26 -14.14
C ARG A 93 -22.76 12.13 -15.53
N PRO A 94 -22.29 12.79 -16.60
CA PRO A 94 -22.86 12.64 -17.93
C PRO A 94 -22.71 11.23 -18.53
N LEU A 95 -21.72 10.44 -18.07
CA LEU A 95 -21.50 9.08 -18.55
C LEU A 95 -22.49 8.07 -17.97
N HIS A 96 -23.02 8.30 -16.76
CA HIS A 96 -23.91 7.34 -16.09
C HIS A 96 -25.15 6.97 -16.91
N GLY A 97 -25.69 7.90 -17.70
CA GLY A 97 -26.86 7.66 -18.58
C GLY A 97 -26.53 7.01 -19.93
N CYS A 98 -25.27 6.67 -20.17
CA CYS A 98 -24.81 6.09 -21.43
C CYS A 98 -24.31 4.66 -21.29
N VAL A 99 -23.93 4.25 -20.07
CA VAL A 99 -23.28 2.96 -19.84
C VAL A 99 -24.25 2.02 -19.11
N ARG A 100 -24.31 0.75 -19.54
CA ARG A 100 -25.07 -0.34 -18.92
C ARG A 100 -24.29 -0.95 -17.76
N ASP A 101 -23.00 -1.21 -17.97
CA ASP A 101 -22.08 -1.72 -16.95
C ASP A 101 -20.69 -1.11 -17.07
N THR A 102 -20.03 -0.93 -15.92
CA THR A 102 -18.65 -0.41 -15.86
C THR A 102 -17.79 -1.28 -14.97
N ARG A 103 -16.57 -1.56 -15.43
CA ARG A 103 -15.57 -2.28 -14.62
C ARG A 103 -14.25 -1.54 -14.63
N SER A 104 -13.89 -0.97 -13.48
CA SER A 104 -12.62 -0.28 -13.27
C SER A 104 -11.57 -1.23 -12.69
N LEU A 105 -10.48 -1.43 -13.43
CA LEU A 105 -9.32 -2.24 -13.08
C LEU A 105 -8.09 -1.36 -12.93
N ARG A 106 -7.16 -1.77 -12.06
CA ARG A 106 -5.96 -1.01 -11.69
C ARG A 106 -4.74 -1.92 -11.72
N PHE A 107 -3.66 -1.47 -12.35
CA PHE A 107 -2.43 -2.24 -12.54
C PHE A 107 -1.20 -1.36 -12.36
N SER A 108 -0.20 -1.83 -11.63
CA SER A 108 1.14 -1.22 -11.71
C SER A 108 1.78 -1.60 -13.03
N ILE A 109 2.37 -0.63 -13.72
CA ILE A 109 3.12 -0.91 -14.95
C ILE A 109 4.44 -1.57 -14.54
N MET A 110 4.61 -2.82 -14.93
CA MET A 110 5.79 -3.61 -14.57
C MET A 110 6.90 -3.44 -15.60
N ARG A 111 6.56 -3.47 -16.88
CA ARG A 111 7.48 -3.31 -18.01
C ARG A 111 6.77 -2.51 -19.10
N GLU A 112 7.49 -1.62 -19.78
CA GLU A 112 7.02 -0.94 -20.98
C GLU A 112 8.11 -0.98 -22.04
N THR A 113 7.73 -1.10 -23.30
CA THR A 113 8.62 -0.95 -24.45
C THR A 113 7.94 -0.04 -25.46
N ALA A 114 8.47 1.17 -25.62
CA ALA A 114 7.92 2.22 -26.47
C ALA A 114 9.00 2.65 -27.48
N GLY A 115 9.02 1.98 -28.64
CA GLY A 115 10.07 2.18 -29.64
C GLY A 115 11.45 1.80 -29.09
N SER A 116 12.35 2.78 -28.98
CA SER A 116 13.70 2.60 -28.40
C SER A 116 13.76 2.82 -26.89
N GLU A 117 12.66 3.25 -26.26
CA GLU A 117 12.59 3.46 -24.81
C GLU A 117 12.04 2.22 -24.11
N THR A 118 12.60 1.91 -22.93
CA THR A 118 12.09 0.85 -22.07
C THR A 118 11.90 1.36 -20.64
N PHE A 119 10.85 0.86 -20.00
CA PHE A 119 10.58 1.11 -18.60
C PHE A 119 10.63 -0.20 -17.83
N ASP A 120 11.40 -0.22 -16.75
CA ASP A 120 11.43 -1.30 -15.77
C ASP A 120 10.82 -0.79 -14.46
N GLY A 121 9.58 -1.18 -14.17
CA GLY A 121 8.90 -0.92 -12.92
C GLY A 121 9.43 -1.75 -11.74
N PRO A 122 8.76 -1.71 -10.58
CA PRO A 122 9.17 -2.45 -9.38
C PRO A 122 9.18 -3.97 -9.61
N ALA A 123 9.71 -4.72 -8.64
CA ALA A 123 9.63 -6.18 -8.68
C ALA A 123 8.16 -6.64 -8.55
N PRO A 124 7.73 -7.67 -9.31
CA PRO A 124 6.37 -8.21 -9.19
C PRO A 124 6.15 -8.86 -7.83
N VAL A 125 4.90 -8.80 -7.36
CA VAL A 125 4.43 -9.66 -6.28
C VAL A 125 4.27 -11.07 -6.83
N THR A 126 5.10 -12.02 -6.38
CA THR A 126 5.14 -13.40 -6.90
C THR A 126 4.55 -14.43 -5.96
N ASP A 127 4.29 -14.07 -4.71
CA ASP A 127 3.75 -14.96 -3.67
C ASP A 127 2.22 -14.97 -3.60
N GLY A 128 1.55 -14.31 -4.56
CA GLY A 128 0.09 -14.22 -4.64
C GLY A 128 -0.57 -13.44 -3.49
N THR A 129 0.21 -12.78 -2.64
CA THR A 129 -0.28 -12.12 -1.42
C THR A 129 -0.15 -10.60 -1.53
N VAL A 130 -1.30 -9.93 -1.54
CA VAL A 130 -1.38 -8.47 -1.46
C VAL A 130 -1.22 -8.05 0.01
N ARG A 131 -0.29 -7.13 0.25
CA ARG A 131 -0.04 -6.55 1.57
C ARG A 131 -0.43 -5.09 1.57
N HIS A 132 -1.24 -4.71 2.55
CA HIS A 132 -1.67 -3.33 2.70
C HIS A 132 -1.75 -2.96 4.16
N ALA A 133 -1.42 -1.71 4.49
CA ALA A 133 -1.62 -1.20 5.83
C ALA A 133 -2.60 -0.03 5.82
N LEU A 134 -3.27 0.19 6.94
CA LEU A 134 -4.07 1.37 7.23
C LEU A 134 -3.49 2.04 8.46
N THR A 135 -3.35 3.35 8.43
CA THR A 135 -2.88 4.15 9.55
C THR A 135 -3.93 5.17 9.94
N PHE A 136 -4.20 5.29 11.24
CA PHE A 136 -5.13 6.28 11.78
C PHE A 136 -4.68 6.73 13.17
N THR A 137 -5.20 7.88 13.60
CA THR A 137 -4.83 8.48 14.88
C THR A 137 -6.03 8.45 15.83
N VAL A 138 -5.76 8.13 17.10
CA VAL A 138 -6.74 8.18 18.18
C VAL A 138 -6.50 9.42 19.05
N LYS A 139 -7.52 9.87 19.76
CA LYS A 139 -7.44 11.00 20.67
C LYS A 139 -6.39 10.71 21.75
N PRO A 140 -5.48 11.64 22.06
CA PRO A 140 -4.53 11.46 23.15
C PRO A 140 -5.21 11.07 24.46
N GLY A 141 -4.65 10.09 25.17
CA GLY A 141 -5.21 9.54 26.42
C GLY A 141 -6.20 8.38 26.22
N SER A 142 -6.60 8.06 24.99
CA SER A 142 -7.48 6.92 24.68
C SER A 142 -6.74 5.64 24.29
N GLU A 143 -5.40 5.66 24.26
CA GLU A 143 -4.56 4.62 23.67
C GLU A 143 -4.79 3.26 24.30
N ARG A 144 -4.84 3.20 25.64
CA ARG A 144 -5.06 1.94 26.37
C ARG A 144 -6.45 1.36 26.12
N THR A 145 -7.46 2.21 26.06
CA THR A 145 -8.85 1.80 25.78
C THR A 145 -8.97 1.26 24.37
N VAL A 146 -8.43 1.97 23.38
CA VAL A 146 -8.45 1.53 21.98
C VAL A 146 -7.64 0.24 21.78
N ALA A 147 -6.47 0.11 22.41
CA ALA A 147 -5.70 -1.13 22.38
C ALA A 147 -6.52 -2.32 22.90
N GLY A 148 -7.27 -2.15 24.00
CA GLY A 148 -8.15 -3.18 24.55
C GLY A 148 -9.26 -3.58 23.57
N ILE A 149 -9.93 -2.61 22.94
CA ILE A 149 -10.98 -2.86 21.94
C ILE A 149 -10.40 -3.63 20.73
N LEU A 150 -9.26 -3.19 20.20
CA LEU A 150 -8.63 -3.78 19.01
C LEU A 150 -8.03 -5.17 19.28
N ALA A 151 -7.59 -5.45 20.50
CA ALA A 151 -7.08 -6.76 20.91
C ALA A 151 -8.21 -7.79 21.11
N GLY A 152 -9.36 -7.36 21.64
CA GLY A 152 -10.36 -8.27 22.21
C GLY A 152 -11.39 -8.88 21.25
N TYR A 153 -11.42 -8.51 19.98
CA TYR A 153 -12.47 -8.96 19.07
C TYR A 153 -12.18 -10.31 18.40
N ALA A 154 -13.25 -11.03 18.07
CA ALA A 154 -13.18 -12.32 17.37
C ALA A 154 -12.62 -12.13 15.95
N SER A 155 -11.76 -13.04 15.51
CA SER A 155 -11.25 -13.01 14.13
C SER A 155 -12.41 -13.13 13.13
N PRO A 156 -12.47 -12.27 12.10
CA PRO A 156 -13.45 -12.42 11.04
C PRO A 156 -13.21 -13.72 10.27
N ALA A 157 -14.27 -14.23 9.64
CA ALA A 157 -14.17 -15.32 8.67
C ALA A 157 -13.15 -14.95 7.58
N ALA A 158 -12.13 -15.80 7.45
CA ALA A 158 -10.98 -15.52 6.60
C ALA A 158 -11.24 -15.81 5.11
N ARG A 159 -12.10 -16.77 4.81
CA ARG A 159 -12.40 -17.20 3.44
C ARG A 159 -13.49 -16.31 2.84
N VAL A 160 -13.15 -15.64 1.75
CA VAL A 160 -14.06 -14.75 1.02
C VAL A 160 -14.75 -15.52 -0.11
N ASP A 161 -13.95 -16.24 -0.90
CA ASP A 161 -14.39 -17.08 -2.01
C ASP A 161 -13.36 -18.21 -2.25
N GLU A 162 -13.35 -18.84 -3.43
CA GLU A 162 -12.39 -19.90 -3.78
C GLU A 162 -10.95 -19.40 -3.98
N ARG A 163 -10.75 -18.13 -4.33
CA ARG A 163 -9.46 -17.54 -4.71
C ARG A 163 -8.98 -16.45 -3.75
N THR A 164 -9.86 -15.97 -2.87
CA THR A 164 -9.61 -14.84 -1.99
C THR A 164 -9.70 -15.25 -0.52
N ARG A 165 -8.64 -14.97 0.24
CA ARG A 165 -8.55 -15.26 1.68
C ARG A 165 -7.78 -14.17 2.41
N LEU A 166 -8.29 -13.72 3.56
CA LEU A 166 -7.54 -12.93 4.53
C LEU A 166 -6.54 -13.86 5.24
N CYS A 167 -5.24 -13.67 5.01
CA CYS A 167 -4.18 -14.54 5.54
C CYS A 167 -3.73 -14.13 6.95
N ARG A 168 -3.51 -12.84 7.17
CA ARG A 168 -3.01 -12.30 8.44
C ARG A 168 -3.47 -10.87 8.67
N THR A 169 -3.83 -10.54 9.90
CA THR A 169 -4.13 -9.17 10.34
C THR A 169 -3.33 -8.87 11.59
N SER A 170 -2.47 -7.85 11.52
CA SER A 170 -1.65 -7.41 12.65
C SER A 170 -1.94 -5.94 12.95
N LEU A 171 -2.17 -5.60 14.22
CA LEU A 171 -2.33 -4.21 14.65
C LEU A 171 -1.21 -3.82 15.61
N PHE A 172 -0.68 -2.62 15.40
CA PHE A 172 0.41 -2.04 16.17
C PHE A 172 0.05 -0.63 16.61
N MET A 173 0.59 -0.21 17.75
CA MET A 173 0.41 1.15 18.28
C MET A 173 1.73 1.78 18.70
N ARG A 174 1.91 3.06 18.38
CA ARG A 174 3.01 3.90 18.90
C ARG A 174 2.42 5.26 19.28
N GLY A 175 2.42 5.56 20.58
CA GLY A 175 1.62 6.67 21.11
C GLY A 175 0.16 6.52 20.67
N ASN A 176 -0.41 7.58 20.13
CA ASN A 176 -1.78 7.62 19.63
C ASN A 176 -1.93 7.19 18.15
N ARG A 177 -0.86 6.70 17.50
CA ARG A 177 -0.93 6.20 16.13
C ARG A 177 -1.18 4.70 16.10
N VAL A 178 -2.21 4.28 15.37
CA VAL A 178 -2.53 2.87 15.10
C VAL A 178 -2.12 2.53 13.67
N VAL A 179 -1.48 1.38 13.48
CA VAL A 179 -1.22 0.79 12.16
C VAL A 179 -1.83 -0.61 12.12
N ARG A 180 -2.75 -0.82 11.18
CA ARG A 180 -3.37 -2.12 10.88
C ARG A 180 -2.79 -2.65 9.57
N SER A 181 -1.98 -3.70 9.64
CA SER A 181 -1.48 -4.43 8.47
C SER A 181 -2.39 -5.61 8.15
N VAL A 182 -2.73 -5.78 6.88
CA VAL A 182 -3.49 -6.91 6.34
C VAL A 182 -2.73 -7.58 5.21
N GLU A 183 -2.76 -8.91 5.22
CA GLU A 183 -2.21 -9.77 4.17
C GLU A 183 -3.36 -10.59 3.57
N VAL A 184 -3.56 -10.48 2.27
CA VAL A 184 -4.67 -11.12 1.54
C VAL A 184 -4.11 -11.90 0.36
N ALA A 185 -4.42 -13.19 0.29
CA ALA A 185 -4.26 -13.95 -0.95
C ALA A 185 -5.44 -13.62 -1.86
N GLY A 186 -5.18 -13.22 -3.11
CA GLY A 186 -6.22 -12.87 -4.08
C GLY A 186 -6.65 -11.39 -4.05
N ASP A 187 -7.96 -11.13 -4.11
CA ASP A 187 -8.51 -9.78 -4.28
C ASP A 187 -8.64 -9.03 -2.93
N LEU A 188 -7.77 -8.05 -2.71
CA LEU A 188 -7.78 -7.18 -1.52
C LEU A 188 -9.13 -6.45 -1.34
N ALA A 189 -9.72 -5.92 -2.41
CA ALA A 189 -10.96 -5.16 -2.34
C ALA A 189 -12.15 -6.06 -2.01
N ALA A 190 -12.18 -7.29 -2.54
CA ALA A 190 -13.16 -8.29 -2.15
C ALA A 190 -13.00 -8.67 -0.67
N ALA A 191 -11.78 -8.91 -0.20
CA ALA A 191 -11.50 -9.25 1.19
C ALA A 191 -11.90 -8.14 2.16
N LEU A 192 -11.53 -6.89 1.90
CA LEU A 192 -11.90 -5.77 2.76
C LEU A 192 -13.42 -5.56 2.83
N ARG A 193 -14.14 -5.69 1.70
CA ARG A 193 -15.61 -5.63 1.68
C ARG A 193 -16.24 -6.77 2.46
N HIS A 194 -15.70 -7.97 2.37
CA HIS A 194 -16.17 -9.14 3.12
C HIS A 194 -15.99 -8.92 4.63
N VAL A 195 -14.80 -8.53 5.06
CA VAL A 195 -14.46 -8.27 6.47
C VAL A 195 -15.31 -7.14 7.05
N ALA A 196 -15.51 -6.04 6.32
CA ALA A 196 -16.29 -4.89 6.78
C ALA A 196 -17.77 -5.20 7.05
N ARG A 197 -18.33 -6.25 6.43
CA ARG A 197 -19.74 -6.66 6.64
C ARG A 197 -19.95 -7.53 7.87
N GLN A 198 -18.88 -8.02 8.49
CA GLN A 198 -18.98 -8.98 9.59
C GLN A 198 -19.35 -8.28 10.91
N PRO A 199 -20.31 -8.80 11.70
CA PRO A 199 -20.80 -8.15 12.91
C PRO A 199 -19.71 -7.81 13.93
N GLU A 200 -18.74 -8.70 14.14
CA GLU A 200 -17.63 -8.54 15.05
C GLU A 200 -16.69 -7.39 14.64
N VAL A 201 -16.50 -7.19 13.33
CA VAL A 201 -15.72 -6.07 12.82
C VAL A 201 -16.50 -4.77 12.99
N ARG A 202 -17.79 -4.77 12.63
CA ARG A 202 -18.66 -3.60 12.80
C ARG A 202 -18.71 -3.12 14.25
N ALA A 203 -18.88 -4.04 15.20
CA ALA A 203 -18.92 -3.72 16.62
C ALA A 203 -17.61 -3.05 17.10
N VAL A 204 -16.45 -3.51 16.60
CA VAL A 204 -15.15 -2.92 16.90
C VAL A 204 -15.02 -1.52 16.31
N GLU A 205 -15.39 -1.37 15.05
CA GLU A 205 -15.33 -0.09 14.34
C GLU A 205 -16.24 0.96 15.02
N GLU A 206 -17.47 0.56 15.41
CA GLU A 206 -18.39 1.40 16.18
C GLU A 206 -17.82 1.76 17.57
N ALA A 207 -17.19 0.80 18.26
CA ALA A 207 -16.59 1.04 19.57
C ALA A 207 -15.38 1.98 19.54
N ILE A 208 -14.59 1.99 18.46
CA ILE A 208 -13.42 2.89 18.35
C ILE A 208 -13.80 4.30 17.89
N ASN A 209 -14.93 4.49 17.20
CA ASN A 209 -15.33 5.78 16.62
C ASN A 209 -15.25 6.97 17.59
N PRO A 210 -15.70 6.89 18.86
CA PRO A 210 -15.61 8.01 19.80
C PRO A 210 -14.18 8.45 20.11
N TYR A 211 -13.21 7.57 19.89
CA TYR A 211 -11.79 7.77 20.20
C TYR A 211 -10.96 8.18 18.99
N LEU A 212 -11.51 8.25 17.78
CA LEU A 212 -10.78 8.71 16.61
C LEU A 212 -10.60 10.23 16.65
N GLU A 213 -9.41 10.73 16.29
CA GLU A 213 -9.21 12.19 16.11
C GLU A 213 -10.06 12.71 14.95
N GLU A 214 -10.18 11.91 13.90
CA GLU A 214 -10.99 12.21 12.73
C GLU A 214 -12.19 11.26 12.71
N ALA A 215 -13.39 11.83 12.82
CA ALA A 215 -14.61 11.06 12.69
C ALA A 215 -14.69 10.39 11.31
N ARG A 216 -15.20 9.16 11.29
CA ARG A 216 -15.51 8.43 10.07
C ARG A 216 -16.81 7.67 10.25
N ASP A 217 -17.52 7.50 9.15
CA ASP A 217 -18.68 6.61 9.07
C ASP A 217 -18.35 5.55 8.03
N LEU A 218 -18.18 4.30 8.47
CA LEU A 218 -17.88 3.19 7.57
C LEU A 218 -19.15 2.60 6.92
N THR A 219 -20.33 3.04 7.34
CA THR A 219 -21.62 2.67 6.73
C THR A 219 -21.98 3.58 5.57
N ASP A 220 -21.48 4.82 5.57
CA ASP A 220 -21.53 5.73 4.43
C ASP A 220 -20.40 5.41 3.44
N ALA A 221 -20.76 5.19 2.18
CA ALA A 221 -19.81 4.78 1.15
C ALA A 221 -18.76 5.85 0.83
N GLU A 222 -19.09 7.13 0.99
CA GLU A 222 -18.17 8.25 0.72
C GLU A 222 -17.18 8.44 1.86
N SER A 223 -17.68 8.53 3.09
CA SER A 223 -16.89 8.65 4.30
C SER A 223 -15.94 7.47 4.48
N ALA A 224 -16.42 6.24 4.22
CA ALA A 224 -15.57 5.05 4.20
C ALA A 224 -14.43 5.18 3.19
N ARG A 225 -14.74 5.62 1.96
CA ARG A 225 -13.74 5.75 0.89
C ARG A 225 -12.71 6.82 1.20
N SER A 226 -13.15 8.01 1.60
CA SER A 226 -12.26 9.11 2.03
C SER A 226 -11.33 8.68 3.17
N PHE A 227 -11.87 7.93 4.14
CA PHE A 227 -11.06 7.33 5.19
C PHE A 227 -10.02 6.37 4.62
N PHE A 228 -10.40 5.41 3.76
CA PHE A 228 -9.45 4.43 3.23
C PHE A 228 -8.32 5.08 2.43
N ILE A 229 -8.55 6.12 1.63
CA ILE A 229 -7.47 6.83 0.92
C ILE A 229 -6.52 7.48 1.92
N ARG A 230 -7.08 8.22 2.89
CA ARG A 230 -6.32 8.96 3.89
C ARG A 230 -5.64 8.04 4.90
N ALA A 231 -6.13 6.83 5.08
CA ALA A 231 -5.52 5.83 5.94
C ALA A 231 -4.57 4.88 5.18
N ALA A 232 -4.73 4.72 3.86
CA ALA A 232 -3.98 3.76 3.05
C ALA A 232 -2.47 3.98 3.14
N LEU A 233 -1.76 2.94 3.57
CA LEU A 233 -0.32 2.88 3.64
C LEU A 233 0.11 1.66 2.82
N PRO A 234 0.34 1.83 1.50
CA PRO A 234 0.63 0.71 0.60
C PRO A 234 1.99 0.09 0.90
N ALA A 235 2.12 -1.22 0.65
CA ALA A 235 3.40 -1.89 0.66
C ALA A 235 4.21 -1.47 -0.58
N VAL A 236 5.40 -0.93 -0.37
CA VAL A 236 6.34 -0.53 -1.43
C VAL A 236 7.49 -1.53 -1.58
N HIS A 237 7.66 -2.41 -0.59
CA HIS A 237 8.63 -3.50 -0.61
C HIS A 237 8.14 -4.66 0.25
N HIS A 238 8.36 -5.88 -0.23
CA HIS A 238 8.25 -7.10 0.55
C HIS A 238 9.37 -8.05 0.15
N VAL A 239 9.92 -8.76 1.13
CA VAL A 239 10.81 -9.88 0.93
C VAL A 239 10.63 -10.90 2.05
N ALA A 240 10.78 -12.17 1.73
CA ALA A 240 10.75 -13.28 2.68
C ALA A 240 11.82 -14.31 2.31
N ALA A 241 12.46 -14.87 3.33
CA ALA A 241 13.41 -15.96 3.16
C ALA A 241 12.67 -17.23 2.66
N PRO A 242 13.28 -18.01 1.76
CA PRO A 242 12.70 -19.28 1.32
C PRO A 242 12.62 -20.27 2.49
N GLY A 243 11.46 -20.89 2.69
CA GLY A 243 11.25 -21.87 3.77
C GLY A 243 11.08 -21.20 5.14
N MET A 244 9.95 -20.50 5.33
CA MET A 244 9.58 -19.86 6.61
C MET A 244 9.69 -20.86 7.78
N PRO A 245 10.49 -20.56 8.83
CA PRO A 245 10.48 -21.34 10.06
C PRO A 245 9.09 -21.33 10.68
N SER A 246 8.55 -22.49 11.03
CA SER A 246 7.20 -22.63 11.60
C SER A 246 7.13 -22.24 13.09
N ALA A 247 8.28 -22.16 13.78
CA ALA A 247 8.38 -21.86 15.20
C ALA A 247 9.46 -20.81 15.49
N GLY A 248 9.30 -20.08 16.59
CA GLY A 248 10.28 -19.10 17.07
C GLY A 248 10.27 -17.76 16.32
N VAL A 249 9.29 -17.51 15.45
CA VAL A 249 9.19 -16.26 14.68
C VAL A 249 8.23 -15.29 15.36
N ALA A 250 8.74 -14.11 15.74
CA ALA A 250 7.96 -13.03 16.31
C ALA A 250 7.83 -11.86 15.32
N ARG A 251 6.65 -11.24 15.29
CA ARG A 251 6.36 -10.08 14.45
C ARG A 251 6.56 -8.78 15.21
N HIS A 252 7.29 -7.86 14.60
CA HIS A 252 7.58 -6.54 15.12
C HIS A 252 7.25 -5.47 14.08
N ALA A 253 6.92 -4.27 14.53
CA ALA A 253 6.72 -3.12 13.67
C ALA A 253 7.51 -1.91 14.17
N LEU A 254 8.03 -1.14 13.23
CA LEU A 254 8.84 0.06 13.47
C LEU A 254 8.27 1.21 12.65
N SER A 255 7.99 2.32 13.31
CA SER A 255 7.60 3.59 12.68
C SER A 255 8.78 4.54 12.74
N TYR A 256 9.29 4.95 11.59
CA TYR A 256 10.50 5.78 11.50
C TYR A 256 10.13 7.27 11.58
N PRO A 257 10.85 8.10 12.36
CA PRO A 257 10.66 9.54 12.39
C PRO A 257 11.31 10.19 11.16
N VAL A 258 10.72 10.01 9.99
CA VAL A 258 11.33 10.45 8.72
C VAL A 258 11.27 11.97 8.57
N ARG A 259 12.35 12.57 8.07
CA ARG A 259 12.39 14.01 7.75
C ARG A 259 11.48 14.31 6.55
N PRO A 260 10.94 15.54 6.45
CA PRO A 260 10.11 15.94 5.31
C PRO A 260 10.77 15.65 3.95
N GLY A 261 10.05 15.00 3.04
CA GLY A 261 10.50 14.62 1.70
C GLY A 261 11.44 13.42 1.63
N CYS A 262 11.77 12.76 2.75
CA CYS A 262 12.73 11.65 2.80
C CYS A 262 12.10 10.25 2.81
N GLY A 263 10.77 10.13 2.86
CA GLY A 263 10.08 8.83 2.99
C GLY A 263 10.45 7.79 1.95
N ALA A 264 10.45 8.15 0.67
CA ALA A 264 10.84 7.25 -0.42
C ALA A 264 12.31 6.79 -0.29
N ALA A 265 13.21 7.68 0.15
CA ALA A 265 14.62 7.36 0.34
C ALA A 265 14.84 6.40 1.52
N VAL A 266 14.09 6.57 2.62
CA VAL A 266 14.11 5.61 3.75
C VAL A 266 13.59 4.25 3.30
N ALA A 267 12.46 4.21 2.60
CA ALA A 267 11.90 2.95 2.10
C ALA A 267 12.86 2.22 1.14
N ALA A 268 13.55 2.95 0.26
CA ALA A 268 14.55 2.40 -0.64
C ALA A 268 15.78 1.85 0.09
N LEU A 269 16.25 2.54 1.14
CA LEU A 269 17.33 2.06 2.00
C LEU A 269 16.92 0.74 2.68
N LEU A 270 15.74 0.71 3.32
CA LEU A 270 15.21 -0.47 3.98
C LEU A 270 15.05 -1.64 3.00
N ALA A 271 14.46 -1.40 1.83
CA ALA A 271 14.30 -2.43 0.79
C ALA A 271 15.62 -3.02 0.28
N ARG A 272 16.71 -2.26 0.31
CA ARG A 272 18.05 -2.77 -0.01
C ARG A 272 18.60 -3.62 1.13
N GLN A 273 18.43 -3.17 2.37
CA GLN A 273 18.93 -3.87 3.56
C GLN A 273 18.17 -5.18 3.80
N ASP A 274 16.86 -5.18 3.58
CA ASP A 274 15.99 -6.33 3.71
C ASP A 274 16.37 -7.45 2.75
N ARG A 275 16.60 -7.11 1.47
CA ARG A 275 17.05 -8.09 0.47
C ARG A 275 18.37 -8.75 0.85
N LEU A 276 19.36 -7.94 1.21
CA LEU A 276 20.67 -8.44 1.65
C LEU A 276 20.55 -9.35 2.87
N ALA A 277 19.67 -8.99 3.82
CA ALA A 277 19.44 -9.78 5.01
C ALA A 277 18.70 -11.09 4.73
N THR A 278 17.75 -11.14 3.78
CA THR A 278 17.06 -12.39 3.43
C THR A 278 17.88 -13.33 2.54
N GLU A 279 18.89 -12.81 1.84
CA GLU A 279 19.85 -13.59 1.05
C GLU A 279 20.90 -14.29 1.94
N ASP A 280 21.12 -13.80 3.16
CA ASP A 280 22.04 -14.41 4.13
C ASP A 280 21.33 -15.50 4.96
N PRO A 281 21.69 -16.78 4.82
CA PRO A 281 21.07 -17.87 5.57
C PRO A 281 21.27 -17.80 7.09
N ALA A 282 22.27 -17.04 7.57
CA ALA A 282 22.52 -16.85 8.99
C ALA A 282 21.70 -15.69 9.60
N SER A 283 21.02 -14.92 8.76
CA SER A 283 20.23 -13.77 9.20
C SER A 283 18.99 -14.21 9.98
N PRO A 284 18.70 -13.58 11.13
CA PRO A 284 17.44 -13.82 11.84
C PRO A 284 16.22 -13.14 11.20
N LEU A 285 16.38 -12.44 10.06
CA LEU A 285 15.27 -11.84 9.31
C LEU A 285 14.56 -12.88 8.44
N VAL A 286 13.33 -13.21 8.81
CA VAL A 286 12.50 -14.18 8.08
C VAL A 286 11.68 -13.49 6.99
N ALA A 287 11.04 -12.38 7.31
CA ALA A 287 10.31 -11.58 6.33
C ALA A 287 10.32 -10.10 6.72
N SER A 288 10.25 -9.23 5.72
CA SER A 288 10.11 -7.79 5.90
C SER A 288 9.11 -7.23 4.91
N THR A 289 8.26 -6.33 5.38
CA THR A 289 7.37 -5.51 4.54
C THR A 289 7.55 -4.04 4.91
N VAL A 290 7.84 -3.20 3.93
CA VAL A 290 7.92 -1.75 4.10
C VAL A 290 6.66 -1.12 3.52
N PHE A 291 5.92 -0.45 4.37
CA PHE A 291 4.76 0.36 4.02
C PHE A 291 5.16 1.83 4.02
N GLN A 292 4.80 2.56 2.96
CA GLN A 292 5.19 3.96 2.83
C GLN A 292 4.12 4.78 2.14
N ARG A 293 3.91 5.99 2.67
CA ARG A 293 3.18 7.07 2.01
C ARG A 293 3.72 8.39 2.52
N GLU A 294 4.19 9.23 1.60
CA GLU A 294 4.91 10.46 1.95
C GLU A 294 6.05 10.13 2.92
N ASP A 295 6.16 10.86 4.04
CA ASP A 295 7.18 10.60 5.05
C ASP A 295 6.71 9.62 6.14
N THR A 296 5.51 9.05 6.02
CA THR A 296 5.10 7.94 6.89
C THR A 296 5.74 6.66 6.37
N VAL A 297 6.70 6.11 7.13
CA VAL A 297 7.35 4.83 6.83
C VAL A 297 7.18 3.89 8.02
N VAL A 298 6.56 2.75 7.75
CA VAL A 298 6.39 1.67 8.72
C VAL A 298 7.00 0.39 8.15
N ARG A 299 7.89 -0.26 8.89
CA ARG A 299 8.46 -1.56 8.53
C ARG A 299 7.93 -2.61 9.48
N VAL A 300 7.33 -3.66 8.94
CA VAL A 300 6.89 -4.84 9.68
C VAL A 300 7.86 -5.97 9.37
N VAL A 301 8.49 -6.53 10.40
CA VAL A 301 9.46 -7.61 10.29
C VAL A 301 9.02 -8.84 11.09
N ASP A 302 9.28 -10.01 10.53
CA ASP A 302 9.20 -11.28 11.21
C ASP A 302 10.65 -11.74 11.52
N LEU A 303 11.00 -11.90 12.80
CA LEU A 303 12.36 -12.22 13.27
C LEU A 303 12.38 -13.52 14.09
N THR A 304 13.46 -14.29 13.97
CA THR A 304 13.74 -15.46 14.86
C THR A 304 14.50 -15.10 16.14
N ALA A 305 14.95 -13.85 16.25
CA ALA A 305 15.66 -13.32 17.40
C ALA A 305 14.96 -12.08 17.94
N ALA A 306 15.14 -11.81 19.24
CA ALA A 306 14.61 -10.60 19.86
C ALA A 306 15.26 -9.35 19.22
N PRO A 307 14.50 -8.29 18.87
CA PRO A 307 15.02 -7.09 18.23
C PRO A 307 16.21 -6.46 18.96
N GLU A 308 16.23 -6.53 20.30
CA GLU A 308 17.27 -6.00 21.18
C GLU A 308 18.60 -6.74 21.03
N SER A 309 18.56 -8.01 20.64
CA SER A 309 19.77 -8.81 20.39
C SER A 309 20.40 -8.52 19.03
N VAL A 310 19.64 -7.94 18.10
CA VAL A 310 20.05 -7.64 16.72
C VAL A 310 19.60 -6.24 16.27
N PRO A 311 19.93 -5.17 17.03
CA PRO A 311 19.29 -3.85 16.85
C PRO A 311 19.53 -3.25 15.47
N GLY A 312 20.72 -3.45 14.88
CA GLY A 312 21.02 -2.98 13.53
C GLY A 312 20.18 -3.64 12.45
N LEU A 313 19.94 -4.95 12.56
CA LEU A 313 19.08 -5.68 11.63
C LEU A 313 17.61 -5.31 11.85
N ALA A 314 17.19 -5.23 13.11
CA ALA A 314 15.84 -4.83 13.48
C ALA A 314 15.51 -3.44 12.94
N LEU A 315 16.41 -2.46 13.03
CA LEU A 315 16.24 -1.13 12.43
C LEU A 315 16.39 -1.10 10.91
N GLY A 316 17.00 -2.12 10.29
CA GLY A 316 17.28 -2.15 8.85
C GLY A 316 18.51 -1.33 8.46
N VAL A 317 19.55 -1.30 9.29
CA VAL A 317 20.82 -0.58 9.09
C VAL A 317 22.03 -1.44 9.45
N VAL A 318 22.28 -2.50 8.67
CA VAL A 318 23.47 -3.35 8.89
C VAL A 318 24.72 -2.63 8.37
N GLY A 319 25.59 -2.24 9.29
CA GLY A 319 26.89 -1.63 9.03
C GLY A 319 26.89 -0.08 9.00
N PRO A 320 28.09 0.54 9.10
CA PRO A 320 28.25 1.98 9.34
C PRO A 320 27.75 2.86 8.18
N ARG A 321 27.79 2.33 6.94
CA ARG A 321 27.27 3.03 5.77
C ARG A 321 25.75 3.16 5.82
N ALA A 322 25.04 2.09 6.15
CA ALA A 322 23.58 2.10 6.22
C ALA A 322 23.11 3.01 7.36
N ALA A 323 23.75 2.90 8.53
CA ALA A 323 23.51 3.79 9.66
C ALA A 323 23.69 5.27 9.27
N GLY A 324 24.82 5.63 8.65
CA GLY A 324 25.07 7.01 8.24
C GLY A 324 24.13 7.55 7.15
N VAL A 325 23.57 6.68 6.30
CA VAL A 325 22.50 7.09 5.36
C VAL A 325 21.21 7.34 6.12
N LEU A 326 20.76 6.41 6.96
CA LEU A 326 19.51 6.57 7.72
C LEU A 326 19.55 7.82 8.61
N SER A 327 20.68 8.08 9.29
CA SER A 327 20.90 9.26 10.13
C SER A 327 20.61 10.59 9.44
N ARG A 328 20.79 10.68 8.12
CA ARG A 328 20.50 11.90 7.34
C ARG A 328 19.04 12.01 6.92
N LEU A 329 18.31 10.90 6.93
CA LEU A 329 16.93 10.81 6.43
C LEU A 329 15.89 10.85 7.55
N VAL A 330 16.28 10.56 8.79
CA VAL A 330 15.38 10.55 9.95
C VAL A 330 15.78 11.62 10.97
N ASP A 331 14.81 12.01 11.79
CA ASP A 331 15.08 12.77 13.01
C ASP A 331 15.61 11.82 14.08
N LEU A 332 16.86 12.03 14.48
CA LEU A 332 17.55 11.17 15.41
C LEU A 332 17.39 11.60 16.86
N GLY A 333 16.81 12.76 17.17
CA GLY A 333 16.67 13.21 18.56
C GLY A 333 17.99 13.28 19.35
N GLY A 334 19.15 13.27 18.68
CA GLY A 334 20.49 13.26 19.30
C GLY A 334 21.23 11.92 19.28
N HIS A 335 20.64 10.82 18.79
CA HIS A 335 21.30 9.50 18.70
C HIS A 335 22.34 9.40 17.57
N ASP A 336 23.48 8.75 17.79
CA ASP A 336 24.40 8.27 16.77
C ASP A 336 24.20 6.75 16.52
N LEU A 337 23.61 6.43 15.38
CA LEU A 337 23.33 5.04 14.97
C LEU A 337 24.60 4.20 14.73
N ARG A 338 25.79 4.79 14.77
CA ARG A 338 27.06 4.05 14.72
C ARG A 338 27.49 3.52 16.08
N VAL A 339 26.90 4.02 17.16
CA VAL A 339 27.16 3.60 18.54
C VAL A 339 26.10 2.60 18.97
N GLY A 340 26.50 1.38 19.33
CA GLY A 340 25.56 0.27 19.59
C GLY A 340 24.51 0.55 20.68
N ALA A 341 24.87 1.26 21.75
CA ALA A 341 23.93 1.62 22.81
C ALA A 341 22.87 2.63 22.37
N GLU A 342 23.25 3.61 21.53
CA GLU A 342 22.34 4.62 21.00
C GLU A 342 21.46 4.07 19.89
N LEU A 343 22.00 3.14 19.09
CA LEU A 343 21.23 2.35 18.13
C LEU A 343 20.08 1.58 18.82
N GLY A 344 20.35 0.96 19.98
CA GLY A 344 19.33 0.27 20.77
C GLY A 344 18.23 1.21 21.29
N ARG A 345 18.60 2.40 21.78
CA ARG A 345 17.62 3.41 22.23
C ARG A 345 16.75 3.91 21.08
N PHE A 346 17.36 4.18 19.93
CA PHE A 346 16.62 4.61 18.74
C PHE A 346 15.69 3.51 18.20
N LEU A 347 16.08 2.24 18.33
CA LEU A 347 15.20 1.10 18.03
C LEU A 347 13.93 1.15 18.88
N ASP A 348 14.09 1.34 20.19
CA ASP A 348 12.98 1.41 21.13
C ASP A 348 12.07 2.61 20.85
N GLU A 349 12.65 3.74 20.46
CA GLU A 349 11.87 4.92 20.03
C GLU A 349 11.06 4.66 18.76
N CYS A 350 11.59 3.89 17.80
CA CYS A 350 10.88 3.54 16.58
C CYS A 350 9.82 2.43 16.79
N ARG A 351 9.96 1.64 17.85
CA ARG A 351 9.16 0.44 18.08
C ARG A 351 7.67 0.76 18.22
N MET A 352 6.85 -0.07 17.61
CA MET A 352 5.42 -0.10 17.83
C MET A 352 5.05 -1.31 18.69
N SER A 353 4.18 -1.10 19.68
CA SER A 353 3.63 -2.16 20.51
C SER A 353 2.65 -3.01 19.70
N LEU A 354 2.82 -4.33 19.73
CA LEU A 354 1.88 -5.26 19.10
C LEU A 354 0.60 -5.32 19.94
N VAL A 355 -0.54 -5.00 19.32
CA VAL A 355 -1.87 -5.07 19.94
C VAL A 355 -2.50 -6.44 19.70
N THR A 356 -2.42 -6.92 18.46
CA THR A 356 -2.89 -8.26 18.09
C THR A 356 -2.21 -8.68 16.79
N ASP A 357 -1.94 -9.98 16.67
CA ASP A 357 -1.47 -10.61 15.44
C ASP A 357 -2.28 -11.89 15.22
N ARG A 358 -3.19 -11.85 14.23
CA ARG A 358 -4.10 -12.97 13.94
C ARG A 358 -3.74 -13.54 12.58
N ARG A 359 -3.44 -14.84 12.55
CA ARG A 359 -3.28 -15.62 11.32
C ARG A 359 -4.58 -16.37 11.07
N ALA A 360 -4.98 -16.47 9.82
CA ALA A 360 -6.10 -17.32 9.47
C ALA A 360 -5.75 -18.77 9.82
N THR A 361 -6.61 -19.42 10.59
CA THR A 361 -6.55 -20.85 10.82
C THR A 361 -6.89 -21.56 9.52
N ASP A 362 -6.08 -22.52 9.11
CA ASP A 362 -6.38 -23.41 7.98
C ASP A 362 -7.57 -24.27 8.39
N SER A 363 -8.78 -23.80 8.06
CA SER A 363 -10.05 -24.47 8.31
C SER A 363 -10.97 -24.21 7.13
#